data_AF-A0A7X9P5X0-F1
#
_entry.id   AF-A0A7X9P5X0-F1
#
_cell.length_a   1.000
_cell.length_b   1.000
_cell.length_c   1.000
_cell.angle_alpha   90.00
_cell.angle_beta   90.00
_cell.angle_gamma   90.00
#
_symmetry.space_group_name_H-M   'P 1'
#
loop_
_entity.id
_entity.type
_entity.pdbx_description
1 polymer ?
#
loop_
_entity_poly.entity_id
_entity_poly.type
_entity_poly.pdbx_seq_one_letter_code
_entity_poly.pdbx_strand_id
1 'polypeptide(L)'
;MRGDLSRFLMIAGLAFGLAACQNPSGDDQDVPDIVDVRTDGDVPVDVPRPANCTLANDTDHDNILNVDEGDGLLDSDGDTTPDSQDDDSDGDTLADTIEAGDLDCATSPRDSDGDTTPDFQDLDSDGNGIGDQEEGNVDTDGDGEGNFRDPDDDGDRILDLVEIGEDPL
;
A
#
# COMPACT_ATOMS: atom_id res chain seq x y z
N MET A 1 63.54 25.04 51.76
CA MET A 1 63.60 24.97 50.28
C MET A 1 62.96 23.66 49.87
N ARG A 2 62.03 23.74 48.92
CA ARG A 2 61.13 22.67 48.48
C ARG A 2 61.93 21.57 47.76
N GLY A 3 61.63 20.31 48.04
CA GLY A 3 62.22 19.16 47.36
C GLY A 3 61.09 18.32 46.77
N ASP A 4 60.95 18.40 45.46
CA ASP A 4 59.87 17.82 44.67
C ASP A 4 59.93 16.29 44.64
N LEU A 5 58.75 15.67 44.75
CA LEU A 5 58.56 14.23 44.65
C LEU A 5 58.53 13.81 43.19
N SER A 6 59.29 12.76 42.91
CA SER A 6 59.59 12.18 41.60
C SER A 6 58.47 11.27 41.08
N ARG A 7 58.33 11.23 39.73
CA ARG A 7 57.79 10.13 38.88
C ARG A 7 56.26 9.95 38.88
N PHE A 8 55.57 9.54 37.82
CA PHE A 8 55.88 8.61 36.71
C PHE A 8 55.00 8.95 35.49
N LEU A 9 55.51 8.69 34.28
CA LEU A 9 54.85 8.82 32.98
C LEU A 9 53.81 7.71 32.76
N MET A 10 52.63 8.03 32.20
CA MET A 10 51.83 7.10 31.36
C MET A 10 50.98 7.86 30.33
N ILE A 11 51.00 7.34 29.11
CA ILE A 11 50.28 7.79 27.91
C ILE A 11 48.97 6.99 27.80
N ALA A 12 47.85 7.65 27.52
CA ALA A 12 46.63 7.16 26.86
C ALA A 12 45.59 8.29 26.99
N GLY A 13 44.69 8.61 26.08
CA GLY A 13 44.29 8.10 24.79
C GLY A 13 43.26 9.12 24.25
N LEU A 14 43.18 9.27 22.94
CA LEU A 14 42.21 10.15 22.29
C LEU A 14 40.80 9.56 22.49
N ALA A 15 39.91 10.30 23.14
CA ALA A 15 38.50 9.93 23.26
C ALA A 15 37.63 11.10 22.78
N PHE A 16 37.10 10.96 21.56
CA PHE A 16 35.89 11.64 21.11
C PHE A 16 34.72 11.05 21.88
N GLY A 17 33.92 11.88 22.55
CA GLY A 17 32.81 11.42 23.39
C GLY A 17 31.70 12.45 23.48
N LEU A 18 30.65 12.17 22.72
CA LEU A 18 29.26 12.64 22.73
C LEU A 18 28.90 13.80 23.66
N ALA A 19 28.39 14.88 23.07
CA ALA A 19 27.53 15.83 23.75
C ALA A 19 26.25 15.11 24.21
N ALA A 20 26.06 15.01 25.52
CA ALA A 20 24.79 14.66 26.12
C ALA A 20 23.90 15.91 26.17
N CYS A 21 22.78 15.91 25.46
CA CYS A 21 21.63 16.73 25.80
C CYS A 21 20.64 15.82 26.54
N GLN A 22 20.52 16.02 27.85
CA GLN A 22 19.38 15.57 28.62
C GLN A 22 18.22 16.53 28.32
N ASN A 23 17.10 16.00 27.80
CA ASN A 23 15.82 16.70 27.87
C ASN A 23 14.88 15.92 28.79
N PRO A 24 14.12 16.63 29.64
CA PRO A 24 13.19 16.02 30.58
C PRO A 24 11.94 15.54 29.87
N SER A 25 11.37 14.47 30.43
CA SER A 25 10.00 13.97 30.25
C SER A 25 9.00 15.04 29.81
N GLY A 26 8.43 14.84 28.61
CA GLY A 26 7.15 15.42 28.22
C GLY A 26 6.07 14.36 28.43
N ASP A 27 5.12 14.67 29.31
CA ASP A 27 3.83 13.98 29.36
C ASP A 27 3.12 14.21 28.02
N ASP A 28 2.90 13.14 27.25
CA ASP A 28 2.04 13.20 26.06
C ASP A 28 0.59 13.09 26.55
N GLN A 29 0.04 14.24 26.93
CA GLN A 29 -1.37 14.42 27.24
C GLN A 29 -2.07 14.76 25.92
N ASP A 30 -3.05 13.93 25.54
CA ASP A 30 -4.24 14.28 24.77
C ASP A 30 -4.10 15.54 23.90
N VAL A 31 -3.50 15.40 22.72
CA VAL A 31 -3.61 16.42 21.67
C VAL A 31 -4.85 16.09 20.82
N PRO A 32 -5.81 17.01 20.67
CA PRO A 32 -6.92 16.81 19.75
C PRO A 32 -6.42 16.88 18.31
N ASP A 33 -7.04 16.06 17.45
CA ASP A 33 -6.96 16.01 15.98
C ASP A 33 -6.37 17.25 15.30
N ILE A 34 -5.53 16.98 14.29
CA ILE A 34 -5.04 17.83 13.18
C ILE A 34 -3.55 18.25 13.23
N VAL A 35 -2.88 17.87 12.14
CA VAL A 35 -1.54 18.16 11.57
C VAL A 35 -0.29 17.43 12.08
N ASP A 36 -0.09 16.19 11.59
CA ASP A 36 1.25 15.73 11.20
C ASP A 36 1.23 15.35 9.71
N VAL A 37 1.69 16.27 8.86
CA VAL A 37 1.89 16.01 7.43
C VAL A 37 3.17 15.18 7.30
N ARG A 38 3.02 13.85 7.30
CA ARG A 38 4.07 12.97 6.81
C ARG A 38 4.06 13.03 5.29
N THR A 39 5.25 13.15 4.70
CA THR A 39 5.47 13.36 3.26
C THR A 39 6.23 12.18 2.66
N ASP A 40 5.83 10.96 3.03
CA ASP A 40 6.41 9.69 2.57
C ASP A 40 5.76 9.12 1.31
N GLY A 41 4.64 9.68 0.84
CA GLY A 41 3.99 9.23 -0.40
C GLY A 41 2.65 8.55 -0.20
N ASP A 42 2.25 8.35 1.06
CA ASP A 42 0.94 7.83 1.41
C ASP A 42 -0.17 8.79 0.98
N VAL A 43 -1.22 8.20 0.41
CA VAL A 43 -2.49 8.83 0.02
C VAL A 43 -3.01 9.72 1.17
N PRO A 44 -3.72 10.84 0.90
CA PRO A 44 -4.16 11.77 1.97
C PRO A 44 -4.96 11.07 3.07
N VAL A 45 -4.31 10.81 4.22
CA VAL A 45 -4.92 10.27 5.44
C VAL A 45 -5.82 11.32 6.11
N ASP A 46 -7.01 11.53 5.56
CA ASP A 46 -8.11 12.18 6.31
C ASP A 46 -9.51 11.79 5.79
N VAL A 47 -9.63 10.58 5.24
CA VAL A 47 -10.93 9.92 5.09
C VAL A 47 -11.11 9.02 6.31
N PRO A 48 -12.18 9.18 7.12
CA PRO A 48 -12.43 8.27 8.24
C PRO A 48 -12.62 6.85 7.71
N ARG A 49 -11.60 6.01 7.89
CA ARG A 49 -11.66 4.58 7.57
C ARG A 49 -12.86 3.97 8.32
N PRO A 50 -13.69 3.14 7.66
CA PRO A 50 -14.86 2.63 8.32
C PRO A 50 -14.45 1.74 9.50
N ALA A 51 -15.21 1.79 10.59
CA ALA A 51 -14.78 1.29 11.91
C ALA A 51 -14.56 -0.24 11.96
N ASN A 52 -14.98 -0.94 10.91
CA ASN A 52 -14.76 -2.35 10.62
C ASN A 52 -13.37 -2.63 10.00
N CYS A 53 -12.69 -1.64 9.43
CA CYS A 53 -11.37 -1.78 8.84
C CYS A 53 -10.34 -1.25 9.84
N THR A 54 -9.80 -2.15 10.65
CA THR A 54 -8.81 -1.84 11.68
C THR A 54 -7.49 -2.47 11.31
N LEU A 55 -6.38 -1.91 11.81
CA LEU A 55 -5.04 -2.52 11.78
C LEU A 55 -4.96 -4.00 12.20
N ALA A 56 -5.98 -4.52 12.90
CA ALA A 56 -6.01 -5.91 13.35
C ALA A 56 -6.64 -6.88 12.34
N ASN A 57 -7.34 -6.39 11.32
CA ASN A 57 -8.05 -7.21 10.34
C ASN A 57 -7.89 -6.76 8.89
N ASP A 58 -7.17 -5.67 8.65
CA ASP A 58 -6.72 -5.15 7.36
C ASP A 58 -5.42 -4.39 7.72
N THR A 59 -4.27 -4.96 7.32
CA THR A 59 -2.95 -4.76 7.96
C THR A 59 -2.11 -3.70 7.24
N ASP A 60 -2.12 -3.74 5.92
CA ASP A 60 -1.54 -2.81 4.94
C ASP A 60 -2.41 -1.55 4.73
N HIS A 61 -3.72 -1.62 5.03
CA HIS A 61 -4.67 -0.50 4.87
C HIS A 61 -5.10 -0.25 3.43
N ASP A 62 -5.22 -1.31 2.67
CA ASP A 62 -5.65 -1.29 1.29
C ASP A 62 -7.19 -1.30 1.11
N ASN A 63 -7.94 -1.48 2.20
CA ASN A 63 -9.39 -1.69 2.24
C ASN A 63 -9.84 -3.10 1.83
N ILE A 64 -8.95 -4.08 1.92
CA ILE A 64 -9.24 -5.50 1.81
C ILE A 64 -8.96 -6.11 3.18
N LEU A 65 -9.80 -7.06 3.61
CA LEU A 65 -9.58 -7.71 4.90
C LEU A 65 -8.53 -8.80 4.75
N ASN A 66 -7.67 -8.95 5.76
CA ASN A 66 -6.73 -10.07 5.88
C ASN A 66 -7.39 -11.43 5.58
N VAL A 67 -8.67 -11.61 5.94
CA VAL A 67 -9.38 -12.88 5.72
C VAL A 67 -9.71 -13.15 4.26
N ASP A 68 -9.92 -12.10 3.48
CA ASP A 68 -10.19 -12.15 2.04
C ASP A 68 -8.86 -12.27 1.26
N GLU A 69 -7.75 -11.84 1.85
CA GLU A 69 -6.37 -11.99 1.37
C GLU A 69 -5.68 -13.30 1.84
N GLY A 70 -6.44 -14.23 2.42
CA GLY A 70 -5.92 -15.55 2.81
C GLY A 70 -5.20 -15.64 4.16
N ASP A 71 -5.34 -14.63 5.03
CA ASP A 71 -4.92 -14.57 6.44
C ASP A 71 -3.41 -14.85 6.63
N GLY A 72 -2.60 -14.26 5.73
CA GLY A 72 -1.15 -14.39 5.69
C GLY A 72 -0.61 -15.72 5.15
N LEU A 73 -1.45 -16.49 4.43
CA LEU A 73 -1.08 -17.76 3.82
C LEU A 73 -0.95 -17.71 2.29
N LEU A 74 -1.51 -16.67 1.66
CA LEU A 74 -1.42 -16.41 0.23
C LEU A 74 -0.26 -15.44 -0.04
N ASP A 75 0.29 -15.54 -1.24
CA ASP A 75 1.47 -14.82 -1.78
C ASP A 75 1.30 -14.96 -3.30
N SER A 76 0.49 -14.07 -3.89
CA SER A 76 -0.07 -14.21 -5.23
C SER A 76 0.98 -13.95 -6.31
N ASP A 77 1.82 -12.93 -6.14
CA ASP A 77 2.92 -12.60 -7.06
C ASP A 77 4.24 -13.39 -6.80
N GLY A 78 4.38 -13.99 -5.61
CA GLY A 78 5.52 -14.79 -5.21
C GLY A 78 6.74 -13.98 -4.76
N ASP A 79 6.58 -12.72 -4.34
CA ASP A 79 7.67 -11.84 -3.92
C ASP A 79 8.16 -12.07 -2.47
N THR A 80 7.48 -12.95 -1.73
CA THR A 80 7.68 -13.31 -0.32
C THR A 80 6.97 -12.45 0.73
N THR A 81 6.19 -11.48 0.30
CA THR A 81 5.24 -10.71 1.11
C THR A 81 3.88 -11.40 0.98
N PRO A 82 3.23 -11.79 2.09
CA PRO A 82 1.88 -12.34 1.99
C PRO A 82 0.90 -11.24 1.60
N ASP A 83 -0.08 -11.52 0.74
CA ASP A 83 -1.07 -10.55 0.21
C ASP A 83 -1.59 -9.57 1.28
N SER A 84 -2.02 -10.08 2.45
CA SER A 84 -2.42 -9.30 3.64
C SER A 84 -1.38 -8.36 4.28
N GLN A 85 -0.25 -8.12 3.63
CA GLN A 85 0.85 -7.22 4.00
C GLN A 85 1.52 -6.63 2.74
N ASP A 86 0.98 -6.89 1.55
CA ASP A 86 1.46 -6.40 0.26
C ASP A 86 0.57 -5.23 -0.18
N ASP A 87 1.15 -4.27 -0.90
CA ASP A 87 0.38 -3.13 -1.44
C ASP A 87 0.00 -3.35 -2.93
N ASP A 88 0.52 -4.42 -3.56
CA ASP A 88 0.39 -4.80 -4.98
C ASP A 88 0.47 -6.34 -5.06
N SER A 89 -0.61 -7.02 -4.67
CA SER A 89 -0.61 -8.46 -4.36
C SER A 89 -0.37 -9.36 -5.59
N ASP A 90 -0.68 -8.91 -6.79
CA ASP A 90 -0.50 -9.66 -8.04
C ASP A 90 0.75 -9.20 -8.85
N GLY A 91 1.34 -8.07 -8.46
CA GLY A 91 2.61 -7.57 -8.98
C GLY A 91 2.49 -6.90 -10.35
N ASP A 92 1.31 -6.37 -10.69
CA ASP A 92 1.00 -5.76 -11.97
C ASP A 92 1.30 -4.25 -12.02
N THR A 93 1.60 -3.62 -10.88
CA THR A 93 1.87 -2.18 -10.65
C THR A 93 0.67 -1.26 -10.47
N LEU A 94 -0.55 -1.79 -10.51
CA LEU A 94 -1.67 -1.24 -9.77
C LEU A 94 -1.48 -1.56 -8.28
N ALA A 95 -2.40 -1.11 -7.46
CA ALA A 95 -2.21 -1.21 -6.01
C ALA A 95 -3.54 -1.68 -5.47
N ASP A 96 -3.52 -2.55 -4.47
CA ASP A 96 -4.71 -3.22 -3.96
C ASP A 96 -5.79 -2.20 -3.53
N THR A 97 -5.39 -1.01 -3.07
CA THR A 97 -6.30 0.13 -2.80
C THR A 97 -7.15 0.61 -3.97
N ILE A 98 -6.65 0.48 -5.20
CA ILE A 98 -7.32 0.83 -6.45
C ILE A 98 -8.25 -0.32 -6.88
N GLU A 99 -7.81 -1.56 -6.64
CA GLU A 99 -8.43 -2.80 -7.11
C GLU A 99 -9.46 -3.37 -6.12
N ALA A 100 -9.44 -2.94 -4.85
CA ALA A 100 -10.40 -3.30 -3.80
C ALA A 100 -11.87 -3.05 -4.20
N GLY A 101 -12.10 -2.17 -5.18
CA GLY A 101 -13.41 -1.85 -5.74
C GLY A 101 -14.20 -0.80 -4.95
N ASP A 102 -14.05 -0.76 -3.62
CA ASP A 102 -14.63 0.29 -2.78
C ASP A 102 -13.82 0.58 -1.49
N LEU A 103 -14.33 1.48 -0.64
CA LEU A 103 -13.67 1.92 0.60
C LEU A 103 -14.14 1.15 1.85
N ASP A 104 -15.10 0.24 1.73
CA ASP A 104 -15.68 -0.54 2.83
C ASP A 104 -15.14 -1.98 2.78
N CYS A 105 -14.00 -2.23 3.43
CA CYS A 105 -13.38 -3.56 3.48
C CYS A 105 -14.27 -4.72 3.94
N ALA A 106 -15.47 -4.48 4.50
CA ALA A 106 -16.39 -5.57 4.80
C ALA A 106 -17.29 -5.97 3.61
N THR A 107 -17.18 -5.30 2.47
CA THR A 107 -17.69 -5.81 1.20
C THR A 107 -16.75 -6.92 0.72
N SER A 108 -17.30 -7.84 -0.09
CA SER A 108 -16.45 -8.84 -0.71
C SER A 108 -15.60 -8.15 -1.77
N PRO A 109 -14.33 -8.55 -1.95
CA PRO A 109 -13.48 -8.03 -3.01
C PRO A 109 -14.17 -8.08 -4.38
N ARG A 110 -13.86 -7.10 -5.23
CA ARG A 110 -14.34 -7.06 -6.62
C ARG A 110 -13.72 -8.23 -7.40
N ASP A 111 -14.50 -8.77 -8.32
CA ASP A 111 -14.15 -9.86 -9.24
C ASP A 111 -14.91 -9.51 -10.52
N SER A 112 -14.21 -8.84 -11.43
CA SER A 112 -14.81 -8.08 -12.53
C SER A 112 -15.20 -8.95 -13.72
N ASP A 113 -14.38 -9.93 -14.05
CA ASP A 113 -14.66 -10.91 -15.09
C ASP A 113 -15.46 -12.14 -14.59
N GLY A 114 -15.55 -12.33 -13.27
CA GLY A 114 -16.29 -13.40 -12.61
C GLY A 114 -15.59 -14.76 -12.62
N ASP A 115 -14.26 -14.80 -12.73
CA ASP A 115 -13.47 -16.02 -12.79
C ASP A 115 -13.15 -16.64 -11.41
N THR A 116 -13.53 -15.95 -10.33
CA THR A 116 -13.30 -16.26 -8.91
C THR A 116 -11.96 -15.82 -8.31
N THR A 117 -11.12 -15.16 -9.11
CA THR A 117 -9.95 -14.41 -8.66
C THR A 117 -10.39 -12.96 -8.43
N PRO A 118 -10.21 -12.40 -7.22
CA PRO A 118 -10.43 -10.98 -7.01
C PRO A 118 -9.50 -10.12 -7.86
N ASP A 119 -9.96 -8.92 -8.25
CA ASP A 119 -9.19 -8.00 -9.10
C ASP A 119 -7.75 -7.78 -8.57
N PHE A 120 -7.58 -7.53 -7.25
CA PHE A 120 -6.26 -7.32 -6.63
C PHE A 120 -5.31 -8.56 -6.65
N GLN A 121 -5.79 -9.70 -7.14
CA GLN A 121 -5.03 -10.95 -7.30
C GLN A 121 -5.00 -11.41 -8.77
N ASP A 122 -5.55 -10.62 -9.70
CA ASP A 122 -5.75 -10.98 -11.10
C ASP A 122 -5.00 -10.03 -12.05
N LEU A 123 -4.23 -10.62 -12.96
CA LEU A 123 -3.38 -9.87 -13.91
C LEU A 123 -4.15 -9.32 -15.12
N ASP A 124 -5.44 -9.65 -15.26
CA ASP A 124 -6.35 -9.34 -16.38
C ASP A 124 -7.80 -9.30 -15.84
N SER A 125 -8.09 -8.32 -14.97
CA SER A 125 -9.31 -8.25 -14.14
C SER A 125 -10.60 -8.19 -14.96
N ASP A 126 -10.61 -7.62 -16.16
CA ASP A 126 -11.78 -7.59 -17.05
C ASP A 126 -11.86 -8.80 -18.02
N GLY A 127 -10.80 -9.59 -18.09
CA GLY A 127 -10.68 -10.81 -18.88
C GLY A 127 -10.67 -10.57 -20.40
N ASN A 128 -10.24 -9.40 -20.86
CA ASN A 128 -10.20 -9.05 -22.28
C ASN A 128 -8.92 -9.55 -22.99
N GLY A 129 -7.88 -9.93 -22.22
CA GLY A 129 -6.62 -10.47 -22.71
C GLY A 129 -5.48 -9.46 -22.87
N ILE A 130 -5.69 -8.20 -22.49
CA ILE A 130 -4.67 -7.22 -22.16
C ILE A 130 -4.53 -7.24 -20.63
N GLY A 131 -3.31 -7.17 -20.11
CA GLY A 131 -3.14 -7.20 -18.65
C GLY A 131 -3.33 -5.83 -18.03
N ASP A 132 -3.75 -5.83 -16.76
CA ASP A 132 -4.07 -4.66 -15.94
C ASP A 132 -2.92 -3.62 -15.94
N GLN A 133 -1.67 -4.09 -15.88
CA GLN A 133 -0.46 -3.28 -16.02
C GLN A 133 -0.43 -2.41 -17.31
N GLU A 134 -0.90 -2.96 -18.44
CA GLU A 134 -0.86 -2.30 -19.75
C GLU A 134 -2.02 -1.32 -19.91
N GLU A 135 -3.19 -1.63 -19.37
CA GLU A 135 -4.39 -0.78 -19.42
C GLU A 135 -4.31 0.34 -18.39
N GLY A 136 -4.05 -0.06 -17.14
CA GLY A 136 -3.94 0.78 -15.97
C GLY A 136 -5.26 1.40 -15.53
N ASN A 137 -5.19 2.23 -14.50
CA ASN A 137 -6.33 2.91 -13.90
C ASN A 137 -6.77 4.19 -14.67
N VAL A 138 -6.69 4.18 -16.00
CA VAL A 138 -7.31 5.22 -16.84
C VAL A 138 -8.82 4.93 -16.92
N ASP A 139 -9.66 5.95 -16.98
CA ASP A 139 -11.12 5.83 -17.14
C ASP A 139 -11.47 6.53 -18.46
N THR A 140 -11.58 5.75 -19.53
CA THR A 140 -11.62 6.28 -20.90
C THR A 140 -13.00 6.83 -21.27
N ASP A 141 -14.08 6.19 -20.85
CA ASP A 141 -15.45 6.62 -21.15
C ASP A 141 -16.04 7.58 -20.09
N GLY A 142 -15.43 7.65 -18.90
CA GLY A 142 -15.79 8.52 -17.80
C GLY A 142 -16.95 7.99 -16.94
N ASP A 143 -17.20 6.68 -16.92
CA ASP A 143 -18.25 6.06 -16.13
C ASP A 143 -17.86 5.82 -14.65
N GLY A 144 -16.57 5.90 -14.37
CA GLY A 144 -15.98 5.78 -13.03
C GLY A 144 -15.31 4.43 -12.75
N GLU A 145 -15.28 3.52 -13.71
CA GLU A 145 -14.44 2.32 -13.69
C GLU A 145 -13.10 2.59 -14.41
N GLY A 146 -12.03 1.95 -13.92
CA GLY A 146 -10.75 2.00 -14.63
C GLY A 146 -10.72 0.93 -15.71
N ASN A 147 -10.03 1.19 -16.82
CA ASN A 147 -9.97 0.32 -17.99
C ASN A 147 -9.58 -1.12 -17.64
N PHE A 148 -8.62 -1.31 -16.73
CA PHE A 148 -8.20 -2.63 -16.24
C PHE A 148 -9.36 -3.53 -15.74
N ARG A 149 -10.50 -2.93 -15.37
CA ARG A 149 -11.66 -3.63 -14.80
C ARG A 149 -12.99 -3.22 -15.43
N ASP A 150 -12.93 -2.50 -16.54
CA ASP A 150 -14.08 -2.04 -17.32
C ASP A 150 -14.15 -2.82 -18.63
N PRO A 151 -15.19 -3.64 -18.85
CA PRO A 151 -15.26 -4.46 -20.05
C PRO A 151 -15.77 -3.72 -21.32
N ASP A 152 -15.99 -2.39 -21.26
CA ASP A 152 -16.46 -1.51 -22.36
C ASP A 152 -15.79 -0.11 -22.27
N ASP A 153 -14.46 -0.08 -22.40
CA ASP A 153 -13.56 1.07 -22.20
C ASP A 153 -13.98 2.37 -22.91
N ASP A 154 -14.69 2.28 -24.03
CA ASP A 154 -15.11 3.45 -24.83
C ASP A 154 -16.61 3.79 -24.68
N GLY A 155 -17.35 2.96 -23.94
CA GLY A 155 -18.75 3.13 -23.60
C GLY A 155 -19.70 3.02 -24.81
N ASP A 156 -19.30 2.34 -25.88
CA ASP A 156 -20.11 2.16 -27.09
C ASP A 156 -21.09 0.97 -27.00
N ARG A 157 -20.92 0.11 -25.99
CA ARG A 157 -21.71 -1.10 -25.69
C ARG A 157 -21.32 -2.32 -26.51
N ILE A 158 -20.15 -2.31 -27.08
CA ILE A 158 -19.43 -3.51 -27.50
C ILE A 158 -18.44 -3.84 -26.36
N LEU A 159 -18.07 -5.11 -26.22
CA LEU A 159 -17.14 -5.47 -25.15
C LEU A 159 -15.73 -5.41 -25.71
N ASP A 160 -14.75 -5.01 -24.90
CA ASP A 160 -13.35 -4.92 -25.30
C ASP A 160 -12.80 -6.23 -25.83
N LEU A 161 -13.21 -7.36 -25.23
CA LEU A 161 -12.92 -8.72 -25.72
C LEU A 161 -13.30 -8.95 -27.21
N VAL A 162 -14.21 -8.15 -27.76
CA VAL A 162 -14.63 -8.16 -29.18
C VAL A 162 -13.86 -7.15 -30.04
N GLU A 163 -13.43 -6.04 -29.45
CA GLU A 163 -12.85 -4.88 -30.15
C GLU A 163 -11.32 -4.94 -30.22
N ILE A 164 -10.69 -5.52 -29.20
CA ILE A 164 -9.26 -5.78 -29.14
C ILE A 164 -8.92 -6.80 -30.24
N GLY A 165 -8.54 -6.29 -31.43
CA GLY A 165 -8.42 -7.08 -32.67
C GLY A 165 -8.23 -6.23 -33.93
N GLU A 166 -8.39 -6.80 -35.14
CA GLU A 166 -8.07 -6.14 -36.44
C GLU A 166 -8.99 -4.95 -36.82
N ASP A 167 -9.86 -4.47 -35.93
CA ASP A 167 -10.65 -3.24 -36.13
C ASP A 167 -11.11 -2.66 -34.77
N PRO A 168 -10.23 -2.04 -33.97
CA PRO A 168 -10.62 -1.35 -32.74
C PRO A 168 -11.33 -0.05 -33.15
N LEU A 169 -12.57 0.12 -32.71
CA LEU A 169 -13.32 1.37 -32.93
C LEU A 169 -13.09 2.35 -31.79
#